data_AF-A0A942F3A0-F1
#
_entry.id   AF-A0A942F3A0-F1
#
_cell.length_a   1.000
_cell.length_b   1.000
_cell.length_c   1.000
_cell.angle_alpha   90.00
_cell.angle_beta   90.00
_cell.angle_gamma   90.00
#
_symmetry.space_group_name_H-M   'P 1'
#
loop_
_entity.id
_entity.type
_entity.pdbx_description
1 polymer ?
#
loop_
_entity_poly.entity_id
_entity_poly.type
_entity_poly.pdbx_seq_one_letter_code
_entity_poly.pdbx_strand_id
1 'polypeptide(L)'
;MYKHLLVALDDTPLGVTTVNRSVEFARALGARITFFYAAPDLTATGEGAMLFSLDRQAFSDESDLPRHAVLLKASNAARIGGVVCSTDASVSDHPAQAILDAAHRHACDLLFVSSHGRLPGLRGWLHGSVTHRLLQIADLPVHVASIESNDDEADANRALAIVLGEHRSIAAVLSGLQQLDQAGRINGKAPDLGLMHLMVDYLRQCPAKLHHPKEETFIFRLLRQHTGEHNAVLDELERQHTLENALIDSLSDALSRQERGQPDAQTAISAAVQRLSGAIWEHMSLEETVIFPAARRHLTHAEWSTVYQAFSAHQDPLLTHSYEMPMNQLFARIATVLQQGTSKPSTG
;
A
#
# COMPACT_ATOMS: atom_id res chain seq x y z
N MET A 1 24.78 -5.86 17.32
CA MET A 1 23.37 -6.10 16.93
C MET A 1 22.92 -4.84 16.19
N TYR A 2 22.30 -4.98 15.03
CA TYR A 2 21.84 -3.86 14.19
C TYR A 2 20.79 -3.03 14.92
N LYS A 3 20.85 -1.71 14.79
CA LYS A 3 19.97 -0.75 15.48
C LYS A 3 19.12 0.05 14.51
N HIS A 4 19.55 0.23 13.27
CA HIS A 4 18.85 1.04 12.29
C HIS A 4 19.00 0.51 10.87
N LEU A 5 17.89 0.03 10.33
CA LEU A 5 17.83 -0.52 9.00
C LEU A 5 17.46 0.57 7.99
N LEU A 6 18.12 0.56 6.84
CA LEU A 6 17.55 1.16 5.63
C LEU A 6 16.88 0.05 4.81
N VAL A 7 15.58 0.15 4.59
CA VAL A 7 14.82 -0.79 3.78
C VAL A 7 14.58 -0.16 2.41
N ALA A 8 15.23 -0.69 1.38
CA ALA A 8 15.02 -0.22 0.02
C ALA A 8 13.73 -0.82 -0.55
N LEU A 9 12.86 0.05 -1.04
CA LEU A 9 11.60 -0.28 -1.67
C LEU A 9 11.64 0.06 -3.15
N ASP A 10 10.93 -0.74 -3.93
CA ASP A 10 10.65 -0.52 -5.34
C ASP A 10 9.13 -0.44 -5.56
N ASP A 11 8.73 -0.15 -6.79
CA ASP A 11 7.33 -0.15 -7.24
C ASP A 11 6.83 -1.57 -7.56
N THR A 12 7.64 -2.59 -7.31
CA THR A 12 7.27 -3.96 -7.64
C THR A 12 6.32 -4.53 -6.58
N PRO A 13 5.47 -5.52 -6.95
CA PRO A 13 4.63 -6.24 -5.99
C PRO A 13 5.42 -6.90 -4.83
N LEU A 14 6.74 -7.06 -4.98
CA LEU A 14 7.63 -7.60 -3.98
C LEU A 14 7.92 -6.62 -2.83
N GLY A 15 7.65 -5.32 -3.02
CA GLY A 15 7.79 -4.30 -1.99
C GLY A 15 6.96 -4.60 -0.73
N VAL A 16 5.81 -5.27 -0.88
CA VAL A 16 4.94 -5.72 0.21
C VAL A 16 5.64 -6.70 1.14
N THR A 17 6.16 -7.78 0.56
CA THR A 17 6.86 -8.83 1.30
C THR A 17 8.11 -8.28 1.96
N THR A 18 8.79 -7.37 1.27
CA THR A 18 9.97 -6.65 1.78
C THR A 18 9.62 -5.84 3.03
N VAL A 19 8.54 -5.06 2.99
CA VAL A 19 8.05 -4.30 4.15
C VAL A 19 7.76 -5.24 5.31
N ASN A 20 6.92 -6.27 5.11
CA ASN A 20 6.51 -7.15 6.21
C ASN A 20 7.71 -7.86 6.88
N ARG A 21 8.60 -8.46 6.07
CA ARG A 21 9.80 -9.13 6.59
C ARG A 21 10.74 -8.17 7.31
N SER A 22 10.90 -6.96 6.78
CA SER A 22 11.77 -5.96 7.41
C SER A 22 11.21 -5.48 8.75
N VAL A 23 9.88 -5.34 8.88
CA VAL A 23 9.20 -4.96 10.13
C VAL A 23 9.34 -6.07 11.17
N GLU A 24 9.08 -7.32 10.80
CA GLU A 24 9.28 -8.47 11.69
C GLU A 24 10.73 -8.57 12.19
N PHE A 25 11.68 -8.43 11.26
CA PHE A 25 13.11 -8.48 11.57
C PHE A 25 13.53 -7.32 12.49
N ALA A 26 13.11 -6.09 12.20
CA ALA A 26 13.42 -4.94 13.05
C ALA A 26 12.78 -5.07 14.44
N ARG A 27 11.54 -5.55 14.52
CA ARG A 27 10.84 -5.81 15.80
C ARG A 27 11.60 -6.81 16.65
N ALA A 28 12.06 -7.92 16.06
CA ALA A 28 12.82 -8.95 16.78
C ALA A 28 14.15 -8.41 17.35
N LEU A 29 14.75 -7.41 16.70
CA LEU A 29 16.01 -6.79 17.12
C LEU A 29 15.82 -5.55 18.02
N GLY A 30 14.58 -5.03 18.15
CA GLY A 30 14.34 -3.71 18.75
C GLY A 30 14.97 -2.57 17.94
N ALA A 31 15.11 -2.75 16.62
CA ALA A 31 15.69 -1.78 15.71
C ALA A 31 14.63 -0.83 15.14
N ARG A 32 15.06 0.34 14.66
CA ARG A 32 14.22 1.27 13.88
C ARG A 32 14.44 1.09 12.38
N ILE A 33 13.51 1.58 11.57
CA ILE A 33 13.56 1.47 10.09
C ILE A 33 13.54 2.86 9.44
N THR A 34 14.36 3.07 8.42
CA THR A 34 14.11 4.08 7.38
C THR A 34 13.69 3.35 6.10
N PHE A 35 12.46 3.54 5.66
CA PHE A 35 12.03 3.09 4.33
C PHE A 35 12.50 4.08 3.27
N PHE A 36 13.11 3.57 2.22
CA PHE A 36 13.69 4.38 1.17
C PHE A 36 13.18 3.98 -0.21
N TYR A 37 12.78 4.97 -1.02
CA TYR A 37 12.38 4.77 -2.41
C TYR A 37 13.29 5.57 -3.35
N ALA A 38 13.97 4.87 -4.26
CA ALA A 38 14.75 5.50 -5.33
C ALA A 38 13.86 5.69 -6.56
N ALA A 39 13.37 6.90 -6.78
CA ALA A 39 12.54 7.21 -7.93
C ALA A 39 13.39 7.33 -9.21
N PRO A 40 12.97 6.76 -10.34
CA PRO A 40 13.68 6.94 -11.61
C PRO A 40 13.58 8.40 -12.08
N ASP A 41 14.63 8.94 -12.72
CA ASP A 41 14.57 10.27 -13.33
C ASP A 41 13.83 10.21 -14.67
N LEU A 42 12.52 10.48 -14.62
CA LEU A 42 11.69 10.48 -15.82
C LEU A 42 11.99 11.67 -16.76
N THR A 43 12.72 12.70 -16.30
CA THR A 43 13.10 13.84 -17.16
C THR A 43 14.13 13.47 -18.22
N ALA A 44 14.83 12.35 -18.04
CA ALA A 44 15.77 11.80 -19.01
C ALA A 44 15.08 11.00 -20.14
N THR A 45 13.76 10.79 -20.06
CA THR A 45 12.97 10.11 -21.09
C THR A 45 12.38 11.09 -22.10
N GLY A 46 12.26 10.70 -23.37
CA GLY A 46 11.79 11.60 -24.44
C GLY A 46 10.38 12.19 -24.21
N GLU A 47 9.47 11.41 -23.62
CA GLU A 47 8.14 11.89 -23.23
C GLU A 47 8.16 12.69 -21.92
N GLY A 48 8.91 12.24 -20.90
CA GLY A 48 8.99 12.94 -19.62
C GLY A 48 9.70 14.30 -19.71
N ALA A 49 10.69 14.46 -20.60
CA ALA A 49 11.33 15.73 -20.91
C ALA A 49 10.36 16.74 -21.54
N MET A 50 9.45 16.27 -22.41
CA MET A 50 8.42 17.12 -23.01
C MET A 50 7.37 17.53 -21.99
N LEU A 51 6.90 16.59 -21.14
CA LEU A 51 5.92 16.88 -20.10
C LEU A 51 6.49 17.85 -19.05
N PHE A 52 7.74 17.67 -18.61
CA PHE A 52 8.45 18.60 -17.73
C PHE A 52 8.57 20.02 -18.31
N SER A 53 8.75 20.12 -19.63
CA SER A 53 8.87 21.41 -20.33
C SER A 53 7.54 22.14 -20.49
N LEU A 54 6.43 21.39 -20.58
CA LEU A 54 5.08 21.93 -20.78
C LEU A 54 4.40 22.29 -19.45
N ASP A 55 4.56 21.44 -18.43
CA ASP A 55 3.99 21.65 -17.09
C ASP A 55 4.85 21.01 -15.99
N ARG A 56 5.71 21.84 -15.41
CA ARG A 56 6.67 21.43 -14.38
C ARG A 56 6.00 20.99 -13.08
N GLN A 57 4.80 21.49 -12.78
CA GLN A 57 4.07 21.19 -11.54
C GLN A 57 3.31 19.87 -11.67
N ALA A 58 2.63 19.66 -12.79
CA ALA A 58 2.00 18.37 -13.08
C ALA A 58 3.03 17.23 -13.15
N PHE A 59 4.22 17.48 -13.72
CA PHE A 59 5.30 16.49 -13.76
C PHE A 59 5.87 16.16 -12.36
N SER A 60 6.10 17.16 -11.50
CA SER A 60 6.55 16.92 -10.13
C SER A 60 5.51 16.16 -9.32
N ASP A 61 4.24 16.51 -9.52
CA ASP A 61 3.14 15.84 -8.85
C ASP A 61 3.01 14.40 -9.36
N GLU A 62 3.18 14.12 -10.66
CA GLU A 62 3.00 12.79 -11.26
C GLU A 62 4.11 11.78 -10.92
N SER A 63 5.36 12.25 -10.90
CA SER A 63 6.53 11.45 -10.54
C SER A 63 6.61 11.10 -9.04
N ASP A 64 5.90 11.83 -8.19
CA ASP A 64 5.93 11.67 -6.73
C ASP A 64 4.92 10.65 -6.18
N LEU A 65 4.00 10.17 -6.99
CA LEU A 65 2.80 9.47 -6.51
C LEU A 65 3.06 8.02 -6.14
N PRO A 66 3.76 7.20 -6.96
CA PRO A 66 4.12 5.84 -6.56
C PRO A 66 5.02 5.86 -5.32
N ARG A 67 5.95 6.83 -5.26
CA ARG A 67 6.85 7.08 -4.15
C ARG A 67 6.10 7.30 -2.83
N HIS A 68 5.11 8.19 -2.82
CA HIS A 68 4.34 8.48 -1.60
C HIS A 68 3.48 7.30 -1.16
N ALA A 69 2.80 6.62 -2.10
CA ALA A 69 1.95 5.48 -1.77
C ALA A 69 2.77 4.33 -1.15
N VAL A 70 3.93 3.98 -1.73
CA VAL A 70 4.80 2.91 -1.23
C VAL A 70 5.32 3.23 0.17
N LEU A 71 5.85 4.44 0.38
CA LEU A 71 6.40 4.86 1.68
C LEU A 71 5.33 4.98 2.76
N LEU A 72 4.14 5.50 2.42
CA LEU A 72 3.04 5.59 3.35
C LEU A 72 2.60 4.21 3.83
N LYS A 73 2.39 3.27 2.89
CA LYS A 73 2.04 1.88 3.20
C LYS A 73 3.08 1.23 4.11
N ALA A 74 4.36 1.43 3.80
CA ALA A 74 5.47 0.90 4.60
C ALA A 74 5.51 1.48 6.02
N SER A 75 5.35 2.80 6.16
CA SER A 75 5.34 3.48 7.45
C SER A 75 4.16 3.04 8.34
N ASN A 76 2.98 2.81 7.75
CA ASN A 76 1.82 2.30 8.47
C ASN A 76 2.05 0.87 8.94
N ALA A 77 2.62 0.00 8.10
CA ALA A 77 2.94 -1.38 8.48
C ALA A 77 3.92 -1.43 9.66
N ALA A 78 4.98 -0.61 9.64
CA ALA A 78 5.90 -0.51 10.77
C ALA A 78 5.22 0.00 12.05
N ARG A 79 4.36 1.01 11.94
CA ARG A 79 3.59 1.55 13.08
C ARG A 79 2.70 0.48 13.71
N ILE A 80 1.96 -0.29 12.91
CA ILE A 80 1.13 -1.40 13.37
C ILE A 80 2.00 -2.48 14.01
N GLY A 81 3.16 -2.78 13.42
CA GLY A 81 4.14 -3.72 13.96
C GLY A 81 4.86 -3.27 15.23
N GLY A 82 4.62 -2.03 15.70
CA GLY A 82 5.29 -1.46 16.88
C GLY A 82 6.75 -1.07 16.63
N VAL A 83 7.14 -0.84 15.38
CA VAL A 83 8.51 -0.47 14.98
C VAL A 83 8.57 1.03 14.68
N VAL A 84 9.54 1.72 15.28
CA VAL A 84 9.80 3.13 14.98
C VAL A 84 10.30 3.25 13.54
N CYS A 85 9.65 4.07 12.72
CA CYS A 85 10.04 4.24 11.33
C CYS A 85 10.08 5.70 10.87
N SER A 86 10.93 5.97 9.89
CA SER A 86 10.95 7.17 9.05
C SER A 86 10.92 6.79 7.57
N THR A 87 10.63 7.74 6.70
CA THR A 87 10.58 7.55 5.25
C THR A 87 11.48 8.57 4.56
N ASP A 88 12.20 8.17 3.52
CA ASP A 88 13.00 9.05 2.68
C ASP A 88 12.90 8.60 1.22
N ALA A 89 13.19 9.49 0.28
CA ALA A 89 13.26 9.16 -1.13
C ALA A 89 14.14 10.15 -1.89
N SER A 90 14.66 9.71 -3.03
CA SER A 90 15.35 10.59 -3.97
C SER A 90 15.12 10.16 -5.40
N VAL A 91 15.08 11.12 -6.31
CA VAL A 91 15.16 10.86 -7.74
C VAL A 91 16.61 10.56 -8.12
N SER A 92 16.87 9.44 -8.80
CA SER A 92 18.22 9.04 -9.21
C SER A 92 18.21 7.98 -10.31
N ASP A 93 19.06 8.16 -11.32
CA ASP A 93 19.39 7.13 -12.32
C ASP A 93 20.40 6.08 -11.81
N HIS A 94 20.82 6.21 -10.55
CA HIS A 94 21.78 5.33 -9.90
C HIS A 94 21.21 4.81 -8.58
N PRO A 95 20.16 3.97 -8.61
CA PRO A 95 19.41 3.56 -7.43
C PRO A 95 20.28 2.90 -6.35
N ALA A 96 21.26 2.08 -6.73
CA ALA A 96 22.18 1.46 -5.77
C ALA A 96 23.02 2.50 -5.01
N GLN A 97 23.49 3.55 -5.69
CA GLN A 97 24.22 4.64 -5.05
C GLN A 97 23.29 5.46 -4.17
N ALA A 98 22.08 5.80 -4.65
CA ALA A 98 21.09 6.55 -3.89
C ALA A 98 20.67 5.84 -2.59
N ILE A 99 20.51 4.52 -2.63
CA ILE A 99 20.24 3.68 -1.47
C ILE A 99 21.40 3.76 -0.45
N LEU A 100 22.64 3.64 -0.92
CA LEU A 100 23.82 3.71 -0.06
C LEU A 100 23.97 5.11 0.56
N ASP A 101 23.83 6.16 -0.24
CA ASP A 101 23.90 7.55 0.21
C ASP A 101 22.81 7.83 1.26
N ALA A 102 21.58 7.34 1.04
CA ALA A 102 20.51 7.46 2.02
C ALA A 102 20.84 6.72 3.33
N ALA A 103 21.43 5.52 3.26
CA ALA A 103 21.83 4.79 4.46
C ALA A 103 22.87 5.57 5.27
N HIS A 104 23.83 6.20 4.61
CA HIS A 104 24.80 7.08 5.27
C HIS A 104 24.14 8.32 5.86
N ARG A 105 23.26 9.01 5.11
CA ARG A 105 22.53 10.20 5.60
C ARG A 105 21.74 9.93 6.86
N HIS A 106 21.13 8.75 6.95
CA HIS A 106 20.27 8.34 8.06
C HIS A 106 21.01 7.61 9.18
N ALA A 107 22.33 7.40 9.02
CA ALA A 107 23.18 6.63 9.93
C ALA A 107 22.64 5.20 10.17
N CYS A 108 22.20 4.55 9.10
CA CYS A 108 21.78 3.15 9.12
C CYS A 108 22.99 2.22 9.24
N ASP A 109 22.83 1.10 9.95
CA ASP A 109 23.87 0.10 10.17
C ASP A 109 23.59 -1.25 9.47
N LEU A 110 22.49 -1.34 8.72
CA LEU A 110 22.13 -2.46 7.86
C LEU A 110 21.33 -1.99 6.64
N LEU A 111 21.73 -2.43 5.44
CA LEU A 111 20.89 -2.36 4.24
C LEU A 111 20.01 -3.60 4.18
N PHE A 112 18.69 -3.42 4.12
CA PHE A 112 17.72 -4.48 3.92
C PHE A 112 17.13 -4.34 2.52
N VAL A 113 17.40 -5.33 1.67
CA VAL A 113 17.02 -5.32 0.25
C VAL A 113 16.43 -6.66 -0.12
N SER A 114 15.54 -6.67 -1.12
CA SER A 114 15.02 -7.92 -1.68
C SER A 114 15.77 -8.31 -2.95
N SER A 115 16.02 -9.61 -3.14
CA SER A 115 16.45 -10.11 -4.45
C SER A 115 15.22 -10.29 -5.33
N HIS A 116 15.19 -9.67 -6.50
CA HIS A 116 14.14 -9.93 -7.49
C HIS A 116 14.14 -11.44 -7.83
N GLY A 117 13.00 -12.10 -7.62
CA GLY A 117 12.80 -13.50 -7.97
C GLY A 117 12.82 -13.69 -9.50
N ARG A 118 13.34 -14.82 -9.97
CA ARG A 118 13.42 -15.19 -11.38
C ARG A 118 12.01 -15.33 -11.99
N LEU A 119 11.80 -14.80 -13.20
CA LEU A 119 10.73 -15.32 -14.08
C LEU A 119 11.18 -16.69 -14.64
N PRO A 120 10.37 -17.75 -14.57
CA PRO A 120 10.70 -19.03 -15.19
C PRO A 120 10.78 -18.87 -16.72
N GLY A 121 11.90 -19.28 -17.34
CA GLY A 121 12.00 -19.44 -18.80
C GLY A 121 13.07 -18.59 -19.52
N LEU A 122 13.61 -17.53 -18.92
CA LEU A 122 14.70 -16.75 -19.51
C LEU A 122 16.03 -17.10 -18.85
N ARG A 123 16.71 -18.11 -19.41
CA ARG A 123 18.13 -18.36 -19.13
C ARG A 123 18.95 -17.21 -19.72
N GLY A 124 19.44 -16.35 -18.82
CA GLY A 124 20.53 -15.43 -19.10
C GLY A 124 20.06 -14.03 -19.50
N TRP A 125 20.08 -13.12 -18.54
CA TRP A 125 20.55 -11.74 -18.76
C TRP A 125 21.18 -11.25 -17.44
N LEU A 126 22.50 -11.42 -17.36
CA LEU A 126 23.39 -10.85 -16.35
C LEU A 126 23.80 -9.47 -16.87
N HIS A 127 23.23 -8.37 -16.37
CA HIS A 127 23.85 -7.03 -16.28
C HIS A 127 22.94 -6.12 -15.41
N GLY A 128 23.28 -5.96 -14.11
CA GLY A 128 22.93 -4.76 -13.35
C GLY A 128 21.70 -4.74 -12.41
N SER A 129 21.38 -5.79 -11.65
CA SER A 129 20.35 -5.64 -10.59
C SER A 129 20.83 -4.73 -9.46
N VAL A 130 19.95 -3.87 -8.92
CA VAL A 130 20.26 -2.94 -7.82
C VAL A 130 20.87 -3.69 -6.63
N THR A 131 20.29 -4.83 -6.26
CA THR A 131 20.79 -5.73 -5.22
C THR A 131 22.22 -6.20 -5.49
N HIS A 132 22.52 -6.67 -6.71
CA HIS A 132 23.86 -7.10 -7.07
C HIS A 132 24.86 -5.94 -7.02
N ARG A 133 24.46 -4.75 -7.48
CA ARG A 133 25.31 -3.57 -7.41
C ARG A 133 25.58 -3.15 -5.96
N LEU A 134 24.57 -3.18 -5.08
CA LEU A 134 24.74 -2.92 -3.64
C LEU A 134 25.71 -3.90 -2.98
N LEU A 135 25.64 -5.19 -3.31
CA LEU A 135 26.60 -6.19 -2.82
C LEU A 135 28.05 -5.90 -3.26
N GLN A 136 28.24 -5.14 -4.34
CA GLN A 136 29.56 -4.73 -4.81
C GLN A 136 30.06 -3.42 -4.21
N ILE A 137 29.16 -2.44 -3.98
CA ILE A 137 29.55 -1.07 -3.61
C ILE A 137 29.32 -0.73 -2.14
N ALA A 138 28.47 -1.46 -1.42
CA ALA A 138 28.12 -1.13 -0.05
C ALA A 138 29.30 -1.38 0.89
N ASP A 139 29.57 -0.39 1.75
CA ASP A 139 30.47 -0.49 2.90
C ASP A 139 29.72 -0.89 4.20
N LEU A 140 28.40 -1.05 4.11
CA LEU A 140 27.52 -1.53 5.17
C LEU A 140 27.11 -3.00 4.93
N PRO A 141 26.80 -3.77 5.99
CA PRO A 141 26.20 -5.09 5.84
C PRO A 141 24.91 -5.01 5.00
N VAL A 142 24.74 -5.98 4.09
CA VAL A 142 23.57 -6.09 3.22
C VAL A 142 22.82 -7.37 3.55
N HIS A 143 21.61 -7.24 4.09
CA HIS A 143 20.67 -8.33 4.24
C HIS A 143 19.83 -8.44 2.97
N VAL A 144 20.05 -9.51 2.21
CA VAL A 144 19.25 -9.84 1.04
C VAL A 144 18.14 -10.78 1.47
N ALA A 145 16.92 -10.26 1.59
CA ALA A 145 15.73 -11.08 1.72
C ALA A 145 15.51 -11.79 0.37
N SER A 146 15.84 -13.07 0.30
CA SER A 146 15.46 -13.87 -0.86
C SER A 146 13.94 -13.98 -0.89
N ILE A 147 13.37 -13.43 -1.96
CA ILE A 147 12.03 -13.81 -2.40
C ILE A 147 12.21 -14.90 -3.46
N GLU A 148 12.98 -15.93 -3.11
CA GLU A 148 13.15 -17.10 -3.95
C GLU A 148 12.02 -18.09 -3.65
N SER A 149 11.43 -18.52 -4.76
CA SER A 149 10.54 -19.65 -4.95
C SER A 149 11.17 -20.95 -4.44
N ASN A 150 11.12 -21.20 -3.14
CA ASN A 150 11.10 -22.58 -2.63
C ASN A 150 9.63 -23.04 -2.54
N ASP A 151 9.13 -23.33 -3.74
CA ASP A 151 8.14 -24.28 -4.27
C ASP A 151 6.93 -24.84 -3.51
N ASP A 152 6.71 -24.62 -2.21
CA ASP A 152 5.47 -25.16 -1.57
C ASP A 152 4.46 -24.08 -1.15
N GLU A 153 4.91 -22.85 -0.83
CA GLU A 153 4.02 -21.75 -0.42
C GLU A 153 4.27 -20.45 -1.21
N ALA A 154 5.09 -20.50 -2.25
CA ALA A 154 5.53 -19.31 -2.97
C ALA A 154 4.36 -18.59 -3.67
N ASP A 155 3.45 -19.34 -4.29
CA ASP A 155 2.24 -18.78 -4.91
C ASP A 155 1.25 -18.26 -3.86
N ALA A 156 1.07 -18.96 -2.74
CA ALA A 156 0.23 -18.49 -1.64
C ALA A 156 0.68 -17.14 -1.09
N ASN A 157 1.99 -17.02 -0.81
CA ASN A 157 2.57 -15.77 -0.31
C ASN A 157 2.44 -14.64 -1.33
N ARG A 158 2.63 -14.91 -2.63
CA ARG A 158 2.48 -13.89 -3.66
C ARG A 158 1.03 -13.44 -3.85
N ALA A 159 0.08 -14.38 -3.87
CA ALA A 159 -1.35 -14.08 -3.98
C ALA A 159 -1.82 -13.24 -2.79
N LEU A 160 -1.49 -13.66 -1.57
CA LEU A 160 -1.85 -12.92 -0.36
C LEU A 160 -1.15 -11.55 -0.29
N ALA A 161 0.09 -11.43 -0.77
CA ALA A 161 0.76 -10.13 -0.84
C ALA A 161 0.05 -9.11 -1.74
N ILE A 162 -0.61 -9.56 -2.82
CA ILE A 162 -1.42 -8.71 -3.70
C ILE A 162 -2.62 -8.16 -2.93
N VAL A 163 -3.42 -9.04 -2.32
CA VAL A 163 -4.63 -8.66 -1.56
C VAL A 163 -4.29 -7.78 -0.36
N LEU A 164 -3.27 -8.14 0.42
CA LEU A 164 -2.76 -7.30 1.50
C LEU A 164 -2.24 -5.94 0.99
N GLY A 165 -1.76 -5.87 -0.25
CA GLY A 165 -1.39 -4.63 -0.91
C GLY A 165 -2.56 -3.71 -1.21
N GLU A 166 -3.69 -4.30 -1.58
CA GLU A 166 -4.97 -3.61 -1.79
C GLU A 166 -5.53 -3.12 -0.44
N HIS A 167 -5.54 -3.96 0.61
CA HIS A 167 -5.92 -3.56 1.98
C HIS A 167 -5.14 -2.33 2.45
N ARG A 168 -3.83 -2.31 2.22
CA ARG A 168 -3.00 -1.16 2.60
C ARG A 168 -3.37 0.12 1.83
N SER A 169 -3.79 0.01 0.56
CA SER A 169 -4.30 1.15 -0.19
C SER A 169 -5.61 1.66 0.41
N ILE A 170 -6.56 0.75 0.68
CA ILE A 170 -7.86 1.05 1.30
C ILE A 170 -7.66 1.73 2.66
N ALA A 171 -6.81 1.16 3.52
CA ALA A 171 -6.46 1.72 4.83
C ALA A 171 -5.85 3.12 4.76
N ALA A 172 -5.04 3.41 3.74
CA ALA A 172 -4.48 4.74 3.53
C ALA A 172 -5.56 5.78 3.18
N VAL A 173 -6.51 5.41 2.32
CA VAL A 173 -7.65 6.27 1.96
C VAL A 173 -8.56 6.51 3.17
N LEU A 174 -8.88 5.47 3.94
CA LEU A 174 -9.65 5.61 5.19
C LEU A 174 -8.96 6.52 6.20
N SER A 175 -7.64 6.36 6.38
CA SER A 175 -6.86 7.23 7.28
C SER A 175 -6.90 8.69 6.82
N GLY A 176 -6.84 8.94 5.51
CA GLY A 176 -6.98 10.28 4.94
C GLY A 176 -8.36 10.90 5.20
N LEU A 177 -9.44 10.14 4.99
CA LEU A 177 -10.81 10.56 5.29
C LEU A 177 -10.98 10.92 6.77
N GLN A 178 -10.49 10.07 7.67
CA GLN A 178 -10.54 10.30 9.12
C GLN A 178 -9.80 11.58 9.52
N GLN A 179 -8.64 11.85 8.93
CA GLN A 179 -7.89 13.06 9.22
C GLN A 179 -8.55 14.33 8.68
N LEU A 180 -9.12 14.30 7.47
CA LEU A 180 -9.86 15.43 6.93
C LEU A 180 -11.09 15.77 7.80
N ASP A 181 -11.83 14.75 8.21
CA ASP A 181 -12.98 14.90 9.10
C ASP A 181 -12.55 15.42 10.49
N GLN A 182 -11.47 14.89 11.06
CA GLN A 182 -10.93 15.37 12.33
C GLN A 182 -10.43 16.82 12.25
N ALA A 183 -9.74 17.20 11.18
CA ALA A 183 -9.26 18.56 10.96
C ALA A 183 -10.42 19.56 10.86
N GLY A 184 -11.52 19.18 10.19
CA GLY A 184 -12.74 19.97 10.15
C GLY A 184 -13.37 20.19 11.52
N ARG A 185 -13.37 19.15 12.36
CA ARG A 185 -13.92 19.21 13.73
C ARG A 185 -13.08 20.03 14.70
N ILE A 186 -11.75 19.87 14.68
CA ILE A 186 -10.86 20.44 15.70
C ILE A 186 -10.37 21.83 15.32
N ASN A 187 -9.99 22.03 14.06
CA ASN A 187 -9.30 23.26 13.63
C ASN A 187 -10.24 24.26 12.96
N GLY A 188 -11.53 23.94 12.81
CA GLY A 188 -12.51 24.78 12.10
C GLY A 188 -12.17 25.01 10.63
N LYS A 189 -11.19 24.27 10.08
CA LYS A 189 -10.79 24.34 8.68
C LYS A 189 -11.88 23.66 7.85
N ALA A 190 -12.38 24.32 6.81
CA ALA A 190 -13.31 23.66 5.90
C ALA A 190 -12.68 22.37 5.34
N PRO A 191 -13.36 21.21 5.43
CA PRO A 191 -12.85 19.97 4.89
C PRO A 191 -12.69 20.10 3.37
N ASP A 192 -11.64 19.51 2.82
CA ASP A 192 -11.42 19.43 1.36
C ASP A 192 -12.42 18.42 0.76
N LEU A 193 -13.64 18.88 0.50
CA LEU A 193 -14.73 18.05 -0.01
C LEU A 193 -14.37 17.43 -1.37
N GLY A 194 -13.60 18.13 -2.20
CA GLY A 194 -13.14 17.59 -3.48
C GLY A 194 -12.24 16.37 -3.28
N LEU A 195 -11.30 16.42 -2.34
CA LEU A 195 -10.48 15.27 -1.98
C LEU A 195 -11.31 14.13 -1.36
N MET A 196 -12.28 14.45 -0.51
CA MET A 196 -13.15 13.43 0.10
C MET A 196 -13.99 12.69 -0.94
N HIS A 197 -14.50 13.37 -1.98
CA HIS A 197 -15.20 12.70 -3.09
C HIS A 197 -14.29 11.74 -3.84
N LEU A 198 -13.05 12.14 -4.17
CA LEU A 198 -12.09 11.25 -4.82
C LEU A 198 -11.77 10.01 -3.96
N MET A 199 -11.65 10.18 -2.64
CA MET A 199 -11.47 9.07 -1.70
C MET A 199 -12.69 8.13 -1.69
N VAL A 200 -13.91 8.67 -1.70
CA VAL A 200 -15.16 7.90 -1.80
C VAL A 200 -15.24 7.12 -3.11
N ASP A 201 -14.88 7.76 -4.23
CA ASP A 201 -14.85 7.11 -5.55
C ASP A 201 -13.84 5.96 -5.58
N TYR A 202 -12.69 6.12 -4.94
CA TYR A 202 -11.72 5.04 -4.80
C TYR A 202 -12.27 3.86 -3.99
N LEU A 203 -12.83 4.15 -2.80
CA LEU A 203 -13.40 3.13 -1.91
C LEU A 203 -14.60 2.42 -2.54
N ARG A 204 -15.29 3.04 -3.50
CA ARG A 204 -16.36 2.40 -4.27
C ARG A 204 -15.82 1.47 -5.34
N GLN A 205 -14.82 1.93 -6.09
CA GLN A 205 -14.43 1.28 -7.33
C GLN A 205 -13.39 0.18 -7.13
N CYS A 206 -12.37 0.44 -6.31
CA CYS A 206 -11.28 -0.51 -6.12
C CYS A 206 -11.78 -1.81 -5.48
N PRO A 207 -12.54 -1.78 -4.36
CA PRO A 207 -13.03 -3.02 -3.77
C PRO A 207 -13.95 -3.82 -4.71
N ALA A 208 -14.96 -3.16 -5.27
CA ALA A 208 -15.97 -3.82 -6.09
C ALA A 208 -15.45 -4.38 -7.42
N LYS A 209 -14.48 -3.71 -8.07
CA LYS A 209 -13.98 -4.14 -9.40
C LYS A 209 -12.80 -5.11 -9.32
N LEU A 210 -12.05 -5.10 -8.22
CA LEU A 210 -10.73 -5.75 -8.17
C LEU A 210 -10.56 -6.66 -6.97
N HIS A 211 -10.94 -6.19 -5.79
CA HIS A 211 -10.62 -6.83 -4.52
C HIS A 211 -11.62 -7.96 -4.20
N HIS A 212 -12.90 -7.62 -4.02
CA HIS A 212 -13.93 -8.60 -3.67
C HIS A 212 -14.06 -9.73 -4.69
N PRO A 213 -13.95 -9.49 -6.03
CA PRO A 213 -13.94 -10.59 -6.99
C PRO A 213 -12.78 -11.58 -6.79
N LYS A 214 -11.62 -11.12 -6.31
CA LYS A 214 -10.46 -11.98 -5.98
C LYS A 214 -10.76 -12.83 -4.76
N GLU A 215 -11.30 -12.25 -3.69
CA GLU A 215 -11.73 -13.02 -2.51
C GLU A 215 -12.81 -14.05 -2.86
N GLU A 216 -13.94 -13.59 -3.39
CA GLU A 216 -15.14 -14.40 -3.54
C GLU A 216 -14.93 -15.53 -4.56
N THR A 217 -14.38 -15.21 -5.73
CA THR A 217 -14.27 -16.15 -6.86
C THR A 217 -13.18 -17.20 -6.61
N PHE A 218 -12.15 -16.85 -5.85
CA PHE A 218 -10.97 -17.70 -5.64
C PHE A 218 -10.86 -18.17 -4.20
N ILE A 219 -10.52 -17.30 -3.25
CA ILE A 219 -10.20 -17.72 -1.88
C ILE A 219 -11.42 -18.31 -1.19
N PHE A 220 -12.55 -17.60 -1.14
CA PHE A 220 -13.74 -18.02 -0.40
C PHE A 220 -14.34 -19.27 -1.03
N ARG A 221 -14.53 -19.27 -2.36
CA ARG A 221 -15.05 -20.43 -3.09
C ARG A 221 -14.20 -21.68 -2.86
N LEU A 222 -12.88 -21.58 -2.99
CA LEU A 222 -11.98 -22.73 -2.79
C LEU A 222 -11.98 -23.19 -1.34
N LEU A 223 -11.97 -22.27 -0.37
CA LEU A 223 -12.02 -22.64 1.05
C LEU A 223 -13.30 -23.40 1.40
N ARG A 224 -14.47 -22.97 0.89
CA ARG A 224 -15.74 -23.69 1.05
C ARG A 224 -15.73 -25.10 0.44
N GLN A 225 -14.93 -25.33 -0.59
CA GLN A 225 -14.79 -26.66 -1.22
C GLN A 225 -13.99 -27.63 -0.35
N HIS A 226 -13.07 -27.12 0.48
CA HIS A 226 -12.21 -27.94 1.34
C HIS A 226 -12.75 -28.12 2.76
N THR A 227 -13.48 -27.14 3.31
CA THR A 227 -14.00 -27.20 4.68
C THR A 227 -15.25 -26.34 4.87
N GLY A 228 -16.14 -26.78 5.76
CA GLY A 228 -17.31 -26.00 6.20
C GLY A 228 -17.08 -25.20 7.49
N GLU A 229 -15.92 -25.34 8.14
CA GLU A 229 -15.61 -24.74 9.45
C GLU A 229 -15.77 -23.21 9.47
N HIS A 230 -15.48 -22.55 8.34
CA HIS A 230 -15.44 -21.09 8.24
C HIS A 230 -16.65 -20.50 7.48
N ASN A 231 -17.65 -21.32 7.12
CA ASN A 231 -18.78 -20.88 6.29
C ASN A 231 -19.53 -19.67 6.88
N ALA A 232 -19.76 -19.66 8.19
CA ALA A 232 -20.45 -18.55 8.85
C ALA A 232 -19.65 -17.23 8.76
N VAL A 233 -18.31 -17.31 8.80
CA VAL A 233 -17.45 -16.13 8.64
C VAL A 233 -17.45 -15.65 7.19
N LEU A 234 -17.40 -16.58 6.24
CA LEU A 234 -17.48 -16.27 4.81
C LEU A 234 -18.83 -15.64 4.43
N ASP A 235 -19.94 -16.17 4.95
CA ASP A 235 -21.28 -15.60 4.76
C ASP A 235 -21.37 -14.17 5.33
N GLU A 236 -20.72 -13.91 6.46
CA GLU A 236 -20.65 -12.58 7.07
C GLU A 236 -19.79 -11.62 6.24
N LEU A 237 -18.64 -12.05 5.72
CA LEU A 237 -17.78 -11.24 4.85
C LEU A 237 -18.52 -10.82 3.56
N GLU A 238 -19.23 -11.75 2.91
CA GLU A 238 -20.05 -11.46 1.73
C GLU A 238 -21.18 -10.45 2.06
N ARG A 239 -21.77 -10.54 3.26
CA ARG A 239 -22.74 -9.54 3.76
C ARG A 239 -22.08 -8.18 3.99
N GLN A 240 -20.84 -8.17 4.49
CA GLN A 240 -20.08 -6.93 4.72
C GLN A 240 -19.75 -6.22 3.40
N HIS A 241 -19.39 -6.92 2.33
CA HIS A 241 -19.21 -6.29 1.00
C HIS A 241 -20.44 -5.50 0.53
N THR A 242 -21.65 -6.00 0.84
CA THR A 242 -22.89 -5.27 0.54
C THR A 242 -23.09 -4.06 1.46
N LEU A 243 -22.79 -4.23 2.76
CA LEU A 243 -22.90 -3.16 3.75
C LEU A 243 -21.95 -2.00 3.45
N GLU A 244 -20.72 -2.29 3.02
CA GLU A 244 -19.72 -1.27 2.68
C GLU A 244 -20.22 -0.34 1.59
N ASN A 245 -20.84 -0.86 0.53
CA ASN A 245 -21.43 -0.06 -0.53
C ASN A 245 -22.49 0.92 0.02
N ALA A 246 -23.37 0.46 0.91
CA ALA A 246 -24.38 1.31 1.54
C ALA A 246 -23.78 2.38 2.47
N LEU A 247 -22.66 2.07 3.13
CA LEU A 247 -21.92 3.03 3.96
C LEU A 247 -21.19 4.08 3.12
N ILE A 248 -20.65 3.69 1.96
CA ILE A 248 -20.05 4.60 0.98
C ILE A 248 -21.12 5.53 0.40
N ASP A 249 -22.31 5.02 0.07
CA ASP A 249 -23.46 5.84 -0.34
C ASP A 249 -23.84 6.86 0.74
N SER A 250 -23.92 6.42 1.99
CA SER A 250 -24.23 7.29 3.13
C SER A 250 -23.20 8.41 3.32
N LEU A 251 -21.92 8.13 3.09
CA LEU A 251 -20.86 9.15 3.13
C LEU A 251 -20.99 10.12 1.95
N SER A 252 -21.21 9.63 0.73
CA SER A 252 -21.43 10.46 -0.45
C SER A 252 -22.61 11.42 -0.27
N ASP A 253 -23.71 10.93 0.30
CA ASP A 253 -24.88 11.75 0.62
C ASP A 253 -24.54 12.83 1.64
N ALA A 254 -23.80 12.50 2.70
CA ALA A 254 -23.38 13.45 3.71
C ALA A 254 -22.48 14.55 3.15
N LEU A 255 -21.56 14.22 2.24
CA LEU A 255 -20.74 15.20 1.52
C LEU A 255 -21.60 16.13 0.67
N SER A 256 -22.56 15.59 -0.08
CA SER A 256 -23.52 16.38 -0.88
C SER A 256 -24.38 17.31 -0.02
N ARG A 257 -24.72 16.94 1.23
CA ARG A 257 -25.44 17.81 2.16
C ARG A 257 -24.59 19.00 2.60
N GLN A 258 -23.29 18.78 2.81
CA GLN A 258 -22.34 19.83 3.17
C GLN A 258 -22.19 20.85 2.05
N GLU A 259 -22.12 20.41 0.80
CA GLU A 259 -22.05 21.29 -0.38
C GLU A 259 -23.29 22.20 -0.50
N ARG A 260 -24.45 21.71 -0.06
CA ARG A 260 -25.70 22.48 -0.02
C ARG A 260 -25.84 23.34 1.25
N GLY A 261 -24.84 23.36 2.13
CA GLY A 261 -24.84 24.15 3.35
C GLY A 261 -25.86 23.68 4.41
N GLN A 262 -26.19 22.40 4.44
CA GLN A 262 -27.14 21.88 5.43
C GLN A 262 -26.53 21.88 6.84
N PRO A 263 -27.29 22.28 7.88
CA PRO A 263 -26.76 22.53 9.22
C PRO A 263 -26.30 21.26 9.97
N ASP A 264 -26.77 20.07 9.58
CA ASP A 264 -26.40 18.78 10.17
C ASP A 264 -25.28 18.05 9.42
N ALA A 265 -24.81 18.60 8.29
CA ALA A 265 -23.96 17.88 7.35
C ALA A 265 -22.59 17.49 7.93
N GLN A 266 -21.94 18.35 8.72
CA GLN A 266 -20.67 18.01 9.37
C GLN A 266 -20.83 16.81 10.32
N THR A 267 -21.90 16.78 11.13
CA THR A 267 -22.20 15.66 12.03
C THR A 267 -22.49 14.39 11.25
N ALA A 268 -23.22 14.50 10.13
CA ALA A 268 -23.50 13.38 9.25
C ALA A 268 -22.23 12.82 8.60
N ILE A 269 -21.31 13.67 8.13
CA ILE A 269 -20.01 13.27 7.59
C ILE A 269 -19.22 12.52 8.66
N SER A 270 -19.09 13.07 9.86
CA SER A 270 -18.31 12.43 10.91
C SER A 270 -18.87 11.05 11.31
N ALA A 271 -20.19 10.93 11.41
CA ALA A 271 -20.84 9.65 11.69
C ALA A 271 -20.63 8.64 10.55
N ALA A 272 -20.72 9.09 9.29
CA ALA A 272 -20.51 8.23 8.12
C ALA A 272 -19.06 7.75 8.00
N VAL A 273 -18.07 8.64 8.17
CA VAL A 273 -16.64 8.29 8.16
C VAL A 273 -16.31 7.27 9.25
N GLN A 274 -16.83 7.47 10.47
CA GLN A 274 -16.61 6.52 11.58
C GLN A 274 -17.20 5.15 11.31
N ARG A 275 -18.45 5.08 10.84
CA ARG A 275 -19.13 3.81 10.54
C ARG A 275 -18.46 3.07 9.39
N LEU A 276 -18.16 3.76 8.29
CA LEU A 276 -17.46 3.20 7.14
C LEU A 276 -16.09 2.65 7.52
N SER A 277 -15.31 3.45 8.26
CA SER A 277 -13.98 3.01 8.71
C SER A 277 -14.08 1.78 9.62
N GLY A 278 -15.01 1.79 10.58
CA GLY A 278 -15.19 0.66 11.50
C GLY A 278 -15.54 -0.63 10.76
N ALA A 279 -16.48 -0.56 9.81
CA ALA A 279 -16.90 -1.70 9.02
C ALA A 279 -15.75 -2.30 8.19
N ILE A 280 -15.00 -1.46 7.45
CA ILE A 280 -13.90 -1.94 6.60
C ILE A 280 -12.73 -2.49 7.45
N TRP A 281 -12.42 -1.90 8.61
CA TRP A 281 -11.40 -2.44 9.50
C TRP A 281 -11.80 -3.79 10.10
N GLU A 282 -13.06 -3.95 10.50
CA GLU A 282 -13.58 -5.24 10.99
C GLU A 282 -13.54 -6.30 9.88
N HIS A 283 -13.94 -5.92 8.66
CA HIS A 283 -13.88 -6.75 7.48
C HIS A 283 -12.48 -7.28 7.19
N MET A 284 -11.52 -6.39 6.92
CA MET A 284 -10.12 -6.78 6.65
C MET A 284 -9.53 -7.60 7.81
N SER A 285 -9.92 -7.32 9.06
CA SER A 285 -9.46 -8.09 10.21
C SER A 285 -9.95 -9.54 10.17
N LEU A 286 -11.20 -9.80 9.81
CA LEU A 286 -11.72 -11.16 9.68
C LEU A 286 -11.00 -11.93 8.58
N GLU A 287 -10.74 -11.27 7.44
CA GLU A 287 -10.01 -11.88 6.34
C GLU A 287 -8.57 -12.24 6.73
N GLU A 288 -7.82 -11.27 7.26
CA GLU A 288 -6.41 -11.44 7.57
C GLU A 288 -6.15 -12.39 8.74
N THR A 289 -7.03 -12.43 9.73
CA THR A 289 -6.82 -13.20 10.96
C THR A 289 -7.52 -14.56 10.97
N VAL A 290 -8.56 -14.73 10.17
CA VAL A 290 -9.36 -15.97 10.13
C VAL A 290 -9.26 -16.64 8.77
N ILE A 291 -9.64 -15.94 7.70
CA ILE A 291 -9.82 -16.57 6.38
C ILE A 291 -8.49 -16.87 5.70
N PHE A 292 -7.53 -15.94 5.61
CA PHE A 292 -6.26 -16.19 4.94
C PHE A 292 -5.44 -17.29 5.64
N PRO A 293 -5.36 -17.36 6.98
CA PRO A 293 -4.74 -18.50 7.66
C PRO A 293 -5.47 -19.82 7.42
N ALA A 294 -6.80 -19.83 7.36
CA ALA A 294 -7.57 -21.02 7.00
C ALA A 294 -7.31 -21.45 5.56
N ALA A 295 -7.31 -20.50 4.62
CA ALA A 295 -7.01 -20.75 3.22
C ALA A 295 -5.62 -21.38 3.06
N ARG A 296 -4.60 -20.87 3.78
CA ARG A 296 -3.25 -21.46 3.74
C ARG A 296 -3.21 -22.90 4.21
N ARG A 297 -4.01 -23.25 5.23
CA ARG A 297 -4.05 -24.61 5.78
C ARG A 297 -4.78 -25.60 4.88
N HIS A 298 -5.79 -25.14 4.14
CA HIS A 298 -6.71 -26.02 3.40
C HIS A 298 -6.45 -26.10 1.90
N LEU A 299 -6.01 -25.01 1.26
CA LEU A 299 -5.81 -24.99 -0.19
C LEU A 299 -4.51 -25.70 -0.57
N THR A 300 -4.55 -26.43 -1.68
CA THR A 300 -3.39 -27.11 -2.24
C THR A 300 -2.46 -26.16 -2.98
N HIS A 301 -1.21 -26.57 -3.23
CA HIS A 301 -0.26 -25.80 -4.02
C HIS A 301 -0.78 -25.46 -5.42
N ALA A 302 -1.43 -26.41 -6.11
CA ALA A 302 -1.97 -26.20 -7.45
C ALA A 302 -3.11 -25.16 -7.48
N GLU A 303 -3.95 -25.15 -6.43
CA GLU A 303 -4.98 -24.13 -6.26
C GLU A 303 -4.36 -22.77 -6.00
N TRP A 304 -3.37 -22.66 -5.11
CA TRP A 304 -2.65 -21.41 -4.87
C TRP A 304 -1.98 -20.86 -6.13
N SER A 305 -1.42 -21.72 -6.99
CA SER A 305 -0.89 -21.30 -8.29
C SER A 305 -1.96 -20.71 -9.20
N THR A 306 -3.15 -21.32 -9.22
CA THR A 306 -4.31 -20.78 -9.95
C THR A 306 -4.77 -19.43 -9.38
N VAL A 307 -4.85 -19.30 -8.05
CA VAL A 307 -5.19 -18.05 -7.37
C VAL A 307 -4.18 -16.96 -7.74
N TYR A 308 -2.88 -17.24 -7.62
CA TYR A 308 -1.84 -16.27 -7.91
C TYR A 308 -1.86 -15.80 -9.37
N GLN A 309 -2.04 -16.71 -10.33
CA GLN A 309 -2.15 -16.36 -11.75
C GLN A 309 -3.36 -15.45 -12.00
N ALA A 310 -4.52 -15.77 -11.42
CA ALA A 310 -5.70 -14.92 -11.55
C ALA A 310 -5.49 -13.53 -10.94
N PHE A 311 -4.92 -13.46 -9.74
CA PHE A 311 -4.69 -12.19 -9.04
C PHE A 311 -3.68 -11.31 -9.77
N SER A 312 -2.68 -11.93 -10.41
CA SER A 312 -1.65 -11.25 -11.18
C SER A 312 -2.15 -10.81 -12.57
N ALA A 313 -3.08 -11.54 -13.18
CA ALA A 313 -3.70 -11.17 -14.45
C ALA A 313 -4.67 -10.00 -14.29
N HIS A 314 -5.37 -9.95 -13.15
CA HIS A 314 -6.16 -8.79 -12.70
C HIS A 314 -5.29 -7.84 -11.88
N GLN A 315 -4.11 -7.52 -12.41
CA GLN A 315 -3.28 -6.46 -11.86
C GLN A 315 -4.07 -5.17 -11.80
N ASP A 316 -3.81 -4.42 -10.74
CA ASP A 316 -4.46 -3.19 -10.37
C ASP A 316 -4.65 -2.26 -11.60
N PRO A 317 -5.85 -1.73 -11.92
CA PRO A 317 -6.06 -0.66 -12.88
C PRO A 317 -5.25 0.60 -12.57
N LEU A 318 -4.59 0.67 -11.40
CA LEU A 318 -3.45 1.57 -11.17
C LEU A 318 -2.30 1.42 -12.20
N LEU A 319 -2.19 0.28 -12.90
CA LEU A 319 -1.13 -0.02 -13.88
C LEU A 319 -1.63 -0.11 -15.34
N THR A 320 -2.94 -0.19 -15.57
CA THR A 320 -3.54 -0.39 -16.90
C THR A 320 -4.64 0.63 -17.18
N HIS A 321 -4.23 1.89 -17.36
CA HIS A 321 -4.90 2.94 -18.13
C HIS A 321 -6.44 2.90 -18.19
N SER A 322 -7.11 3.65 -17.29
CA SER A 322 -8.28 4.50 -17.62
C SER A 322 -8.99 5.05 -16.38
N TYR A 323 -8.60 6.24 -15.90
CA TYR A 323 -9.50 7.20 -15.22
C TYR A 323 -8.87 8.61 -15.31
N GLU A 324 -9.69 9.64 -15.55
CA GLU A 324 -9.29 11.04 -15.85
C GLU A 324 -8.70 11.83 -14.65
N MET A 325 -8.33 11.14 -13.58
CA MET A 325 -7.34 11.57 -12.60
C MET A 325 -6.39 10.37 -12.41
N PRO A 326 -5.08 10.48 -12.70
CA PRO A 326 -4.15 9.40 -12.39
C PRO A 326 -4.24 9.16 -10.89
N MET A 327 -4.74 8.00 -10.47
CA MET A 327 -4.99 7.60 -9.07
C MET A 327 -3.82 7.85 -8.11
N ASN A 328 -2.63 7.77 -8.67
CA ASN A 328 -1.42 8.33 -8.18
C ASN A 328 -1.66 9.69 -7.43
N GLN A 329 -2.34 10.68 -8.05
CA GLN A 329 -2.53 12.04 -7.55
C GLN A 329 -3.38 12.07 -6.29
N LEU A 330 -4.35 11.15 -6.19
CA LEU A 330 -5.13 10.95 -4.97
C LEU A 330 -4.22 10.56 -3.81
N PHE A 331 -3.31 9.61 -4.00
CA PHE A 331 -2.43 9.13 -2.93
C PHE A 331 -1.39 10.16 -2.46
N ALA A 332 -0.88 11.04 -3.33
CA ALA A 332 -0.03 12.15 -2.83
C ALA A 332 -0.81 13.22 -2.10
N ARG A 333 -2.04 13.54 -2.55
CA ARG A 333 -2.92 14.44 -1.80
C ARG A 333 -3.24 13.86 -0.41
N ILE A 334 -3.49 12.55 -0.32
CA ILE A 334 -3.63 11.83 0.96
C ILE A 334 -2.37 11.97 1.80
N ALA A 335 -1.19 11.66 1.24
CA ALA A 335 0.07 11.73 1.98
C ALA A 335 0.33 13.14 2.56
N THR A 336 0.03 14.18 1.79
CA THR A 336 0.14 15.58 2.23
C THR A 336 -0.73 15.85 3.45
N VAL A 337 -1.99 15.38 3.44
CA VAL A 337 -2.90 15.49 4.58
C VAL A 337 -2.35 14.74 5.79
N LEU A 338 -1.85 13.51 5.59
CA LEU A 338 -1.33 12.67 6.67
C LEU A 338 -0.09 13.27 7.36
N GLN A 339 0.77 13.96 6.61
CA GLN A 339 1.95 14.63 7.18
C GLN A 339 1.57 15.84 8.03
N GLN A 340 0.62 16.65 7.57
CA GLN A 340 0.14 17.85 8.29
C GLN A 340 -0.49 17.51 9.64
N GLY A 341 -1.09 16.32 9.79
CA GLY A 341 -1.64 15.84 11.06
C GLY A 341 -0.59 15.39 12.09
N THR A 342 0.66 15.15 11.68
CA THR A 342 1.74 14.65 12.57
C THR A 342 2.68 15.73 13.11
N SER A 343 2.64 16.95 12.55
CA SER A 343 3.37 18.09 13.08
C SER A 343 2.79 18.52 14.44
N LYS A 344 3.54 18.25 15.52
CA LYS A 344 3.22 18.75 16.88
C LYS A 344 3.02 20.28 16.86
N PRO A 345 2.11 20.83 17.69
CA PRO A 345 2.08 22.27 17.90
C PRO A 345 3.43 22.71 18.47
N SER A 346 4.05 23.71 17.84
CA SER A 346 5.21 24.38 18.39
C SER A 346 4.81 24.92 19.77
N THR A 347 5.36 24.34 20.83
CA THR A 347 5.28 24.91 22.17
C THR A 347 5.99 26.24 22.12
N GLY A 348 5.21 27.33 22.18
CA GLY A 348 5.71 28.68 22.43
C GLY A 348 6.21 28.85 23.86
#